data_AF-A0A1I0CU76-F1
#
_entry.id   AF-A0A1I0CU76-F1
#
_cell.length_a   1.000
_cell.length_b   1.000
_cell.length_c   1.000
_cell.angle_alpha   90.00
_cell.angle_beta   90.00
_cell.angle_gamma   90.00
#
_symmetry.space_group_name_H-M   'P 1'
#
loop_
_entity.id
_entity.type
_entity.pdbx_description
1 polymer ?
#
loop_
_entity_poly.entity_id
_entity_poly.type
_entity_poly.pdbx_seq_one_letter_code
_entity_poly.pdbx_strand_id
1 'polypeptide(L)'
;MADTLPGNSIDPADRIRANSRKTADSGSSIGSFFNNAPLAGYIFWKLYFYCQITQSHMIAMISHLRLLPLNHLLPRLKTMISVILVNYHASRLAIKAVASVIDQANIEKPEIIVIDNSTSESEHAFMRAHLPDEVTYIINQHNTGFAQACNQAYSRSSGKFILLLNPDARLLPDALSRLSDCLIKHPDAGAVGPRVYWDDDCRFFMPPSTFPSNTGFYKEAVSRLHPYLASYPSFDFRKKALQSWTCTAPITVEALSGGHVLLRRDAIEQCGGLFDERFFMYWEDSDLMHRLKKTGYRVYMEPTAGCLHYYEHTSTKDELIARGWPAYLDKNLAHTTGFQIANWLNQRLPPAVVPDIEPLACHDEKLSFPVPAELSNAWLLELGTRPQFIPAIGLFGSGPTAEVSTALFKRLREKTYYARLSAPNSRPDLVYYWQWQGYSPDTH
;
A
#
# COMPACT_ATOMS: atom_id res chain seq x y z
N MET A 1 38.11 52.97 27.83
CA MET A 1 38.28 52.84 26.38
C MET A 1 36.88 52.55 25.84
N ALA A 2 36.00 53.55 25.65
CA ALA A 2 35.97 54.51 24.53
C ALA A 2 35.96 53.72 23.19
N ASP A 3 34.94 53.70 22.33
CA ASP A 3 33.84 54.66 22.12
C ASP A 3 32.62 54.04 21.39
N THR A 4 31.43 54.44 21.88
CA THR A 4 30.17 54.88 21.23
C THR A 4 29.64 54.33 19.89
N LEU A 5 28.43 53.71 19.96
CA LEU A 5 27.12 53.93 19.26
C LEU A 5 27.01 54.92 18.05
N PRO A 6 25.89 54.98 17.26
CA PRO A 6 24.57 54.33 17.36
C PRO A 6 23.96 53.79 16.03
N GLY A 7 22.76 53.20 16.10
CA GLY A 7 21.91 52.86 14.95
C GLY A 7 20.90 53.95 14.56
N ASN A 8 20.24 53.78 13.41
CA ASN A 8 18.81 54.09 13.18
C ASN A 8 18.34 53.66 11.76
N SER A 9 17.27 52.86 11.78
CA SER A 9 16.03 52.84 10.97
C SER A 9 15.84 53.57 9.61
N ILE A 10 14.92 52.97 8.82
CA ILE A 10 13.98 53.50 7.78
C ILE A 10 14.31 53.28 6.28
N ASP A 11 13.52 52.35 5.70
CA ASP A 11 12.70 52.33 4.45
C ASP A 11 13.25 52.73 3.04
N PRO A 12 12.81 52.05 1.94
CA PRO A 12 13.44 52.06 0.62
C PRO A 12 12.73 52.96 -0.39
N ALA A 13 13.48 53.87 -1.01
CA ALA A 13 13.21 54.43 -2.33
C ALA A 13 14.45 55.22 -2.81
N ASP A 14 14.61 55.31 -4.13
CA ASP A 14 15.52 56.23 -4.83
C ASP A 14 17.05 56.01 -4.76
N ARG A 15 17.57 55.38 -5.83
CA ARG A 15 18.77 55.91 -6.49
C ARG A 15 18.49 56.26 -7.94
N ILE A 16 18.48 57.58 -8.12
CA ILE A 16 18.22 58.41 -9.30
C ILE A 16 19.36 58.35 -10.33
N ARG A 17 18.93 58.31 -11.59
CA ARG A 17 19.38 58.99 -12.83
C ARG A 17 20.79 59.62 -12.93
N ALA A 18 21.26 59.49 -14.17
CA ALA A 18 21.87 60.50 -15.03
C ALA A 18 23.38 60.72 -14.92
N ASN A 19 24.06 60.42 -16.04
CA ASN A 19 24.96 61.40 -16.61
C ASN A 19 24.82 61.45 -18.14
N SER A 20 24.68 62.67 -18.62
CA SER A 20 24.42 63.05 -20.00
C SER A 20 25.62 63.77 -20.60
N ARG A 21 25.71 63.73 -21.94
CA ARG A 21 26.37 64.70 -22.85
C ARG A 21 27.87 64.56 -23.11
N LYS A 22 28.17 64.26 -24.37
CA LYS A 22 29.14 64.85 -25.33
C LYS A 22 29.07 63.91 -26.55
N THR A 23 28.89 64.30 -27.81
CA THR A 23 29.29 65.47 -28.61
C THR A 23 28.54 65.42 -29.95
N ALA A 24 28.19 66.59 -30.48
CA ALA A 24 27.88 66.81 -31.90
C ALA A 24 29.20 66.80 -32.72
N ASP A 25 29.20 66.28 -33.96
CA ASP A 25 29.10 67.08 -35.18
C ASP A 25 29.44 66.30 -36.48
N SER A 26 28.58 66.53 -37.48
CA SER A 26 28.73 66.52 -38.94
C SER A 26 29.51 65.41 -39.69
N GLY A 27 28.79 64.76 -40.62
CA GLY A 27 29.36 64.31 -41.90
C GLY A 27 28.54 63.29 -42.71
N SER A 28 27.39 63.68 -43.28
CA SER A 28 27.01 63.46 -44.70
C SER A 28 25.51 63.24 -44.96
N SER A 29 24.95 64.20 -45.70
CA SER A 29 23.95 64.07 -46.78
C SER A 29 22.44 63.88 -46.47
N ILE A 30 21.69 64.91 -46.91
CA ILE A 30 20.42 64.87 -47.67
C ILE A 30 19.20 64.38 -46.86
N GLY A 31 18.15 65.14 -46.59
CA GLY A 31 17.53 66.26 -47.30
C GLY A 31 16.02 66.04 -47.15
N SER A 32 15.30 66.96 -46.52
CA SER A 32 13.88 66.85 -46.23
C SER A 32 13.02 67.06 -47.49
N PHE A 33 12.37 66.04 -48.04
CA PHE A 33 11.27 66.23 -49.01
C PHE A 33 10.15 65.19 -48.81
N PHE A 34 8.98 65.70 -48.41
CA PHE A 34 7.60 65.22 -48.59
C PHE A 34 7.05 63.90 -47.98
N ASN A 35 6.06 64.10 -47.10
CA ASN A 35 4.71 63.51 -47.14
C ASN A 35 4.47 62.41 -48.18
N ASN A 36 4.24 61.18 -47.70
CA ASN A 36 3.06 60.34 -47.97
C ASN A 36 3.37 58.87 -47.66
N ALA A 37 2.77 58.33 -46.58
CA ALA A 37 2.22 56.97 -46.53
C ALA A 37 1.73 56.63 -45.10
N PRO A 38 0.41 56.70 -44.82
CA PRO A 38 -0.18 56.35 -43.51
C PRO A 38 -0.44 54.83 -43.35
N LEU A 39 0.29 53.97 -44.06
CA LEU A 39 -0.01 52.53 -44.11
C LEU A 39 0.77 51.70 -43.08
N ALA A 40 2.02 52.09 -42.75
CA ALA A 40 2.87 51.32 -41.85
C ALA A 40 2.41 51.41 -40.38
N GLY A 41 2.00 52.60 -39.92
CA GLY A 41 1.49 52.78 -38.55
C GLY A 41 0.16 52.07 -38.30
N TYR A 42 -0.74 52.05 -39.29
CA TYR A 42 -2.03 51.36 -39.20
C TYR A 42 -1.88 49.83 -39.22
N ILE A 43 -0.93 49.30 -40.02
CA ILE A 43 -0.61 47.87 -40.04
C ILE A 43 0.07 47.45 -38.73
N PHE A 44 0.96 48.26 -38.16
CA PHE A 44 1.58 47.96 -36.86
C PHE A 44 0.56 47.96 -35.72
N TRP A 45 -0.37 48.91 -35.72
CA TRP A 45 -1.45 48.96 -34.73
C TRP A 45 -2.44 47.80 -34.91
N LYS A 46 -2.81 47.45 -36.16
CA LYS A 46 -3.65 46.26 -36.43
C LYS A 46 -2.94 44.96 -36.05
N LEU A 47 -1.65 44.80 -36.33
CA LEU A 47 -0.88 43.60 -35.93
C LEU A 47 -0.71 43.51 -34.42
N TYR A 48 -0.45 44.63 -33.74
CA TYR A 48 -0.35 44.67 -32.27
C TYR A 48 -1.71 44.36 -31.61
N PHE A 49 -2.80 44.92 -32.14
CA PHE A 49 -4.15 44.64 -31.66
C PHE A 49 -4.61 43.21 -32.03
N TYR A 50 -4.26 42.68 -33.21
CA TYR A 50 -4.48 41.28 -33.56
C TYR A 50 -3.68 40.34 -32.66
N CYS A 51 -2.43 40.69 -32.31
CA CYS A 51 -1.58 39.88 -31.44
C CYS A 51 -2.05 39.90 -29.98
N GLN A 52 -2.58 41.03 -29.50
CA GLN A 52 -3.24 41.16 -28.19
C GLN A 52 -4.60 40.45 -28.15
N ILE A 53 -5.38 40.54 -29.23
CA ILE A 53 -6.64 39.79 -29.39
C ILE A 53 -6.34 38.29 -29.46
N THR A 54 -5.32 37.85 -30.19
CA THR A 54 -4.97 36.42 -30.25
C THR A 54 -4.36 35.94 -28.94
N GLN A 55 -3.56 36.73 -28.22
CA GLN A 55 -3.10 36.39 -26.87
C GLN A 55 -4.27 36.31 -25.88
N SER A 56 -5.19 37.27 -25.91
CA SER A 56 -6.33 37.30 -24.99
C SER A 56 -7.35 36.22 -25.33
N HIS A 57 -7.57 35.90 -26.61
CA HIS A 57 -8.41 34.78 -27.03
C HIS A 57 -7.72 33.44 -26.82
N MET A 58 -6.40 33.36 -26.93
CA MET A 58 -5.65 32.13 -26.64
C MET A 58 -5.56 31.89 -25.13
N ILE A 59 -5.40 32.93 -24.30
CA ILE A 59 -5.49 32.85 -22.83
C ILE A 59 -6.93 32.58 -22.40
N ALA A 60 -7.94 33.20 -23.02
CA ALA A 60 -9.36 32.90 -22.78
C ALA A 60 -9.74 31.48 -23.23
N MET A 61 -9.17 30.99 -24.33
CA MET A 61 -9.35 29.62 -24.81
C MET A 61 -8.61 28.62 -23.92
N ILE A 62 -7.43 28.96 -23.38
CA ILE A 62 -6.69 28.16 -22.39
C ILE A 62 -7.37 28.18 -21.01
N SER A 63 -8.08 29.25 -20.66
CA SER A 63 -8.82 29.36 -19.38
C SER A 63 -10.27 28.88 -19.45
N HIS A 64 -10.88 28.82 -20.64
CA HIS A 64 -12.18 28.16 -20.90
C HIS A 64 -12.04 26.71 -21.35
N LEU A 65 -10.86 26.29 -21.81
CA LEU A 65 -10.40 24.92 -21.63
C LEU A 65 -10.18 24.73 -20.13
N ARG A 66 -11.27 24.52 -19.39
CA ARG A 66 -11.22 23.56 -18.30
C ARG A 66 -10.48 22.38 -18.89
N LEU A 67 -9.27 22.12 -18.41
CA LEU A 67 -8.56 20.89 -18.65
C LEU A 67 -9.50 19.79 -18.16
N LEU A 68 -10.44 19.36 -19.01
CA LEU A 68 -10.88 17.98 -19.04
C LEU A 68 -9.56 17.23 -19.01
N PRO A 69 -9.29 16.41 -17.98
CA PRO A 69 -8.00 15.80 -17.85
C PRO A 69 -7.74 15.05 -19.16
N LEU A 70 -6.78 15.56 -19.94
CA LEU A 70 -6.37 14.99 -21.24
C LEU A 70 -5.93 13.51 -21.07
N ASN A 71 -5.78 13.06 -19.82
CA ASN A 71 -5.67 11.67 -19.40
C ASN A 71 -6.81 10.74 -19.87
N HIS A 72 -7.99 11.27 -20.25
CA HIS A 72 -9.07 10.46 -20.82
C HIS A 72 -8.99 10.29 -22.35
N LEU A 73 -8.13 11.06 -23.04
CA LEU A 73 -8.09 11.13 -24.51
C LEU A 73 -6.80 10.57 -25.13
N LEU A 74 -5.77 10.28 -24.32
CA LEU A 74 -4.67 9.45 -24.77
C LEU A 74 -5.13 7.99 -24.71
N PRO A 75 -4.93 7.17 -25.77
CA PRO A 75 -4.99 5.73 -25.61
C PRO A 75 -3.98 5.40 -24.51
N ARG A 76 -4.47 5.07 -23.30
CA ARG A 76 -3.63 4.53 -22.25
C ARG A 76 -2.83 3.43 -22.91
N LEU A 77 -1.50 3.55 -22.96
CA LEU A 77 -0.64 2.47 -23.43
C LEU A 77 -1.01 1.27 -22.59
N LYS A 78 -1.79 0.37 -23.19
CA LYS A 78 -2.38 -0.78 -22.53
C LYS A 78 -1.21 -1.61 -22.06
N THR A 79 -1.01 -1.61 -20.74
CA THR A 79 0.13 -2.28 -20.14
C THR A 79 -0.33 -3.68 -19.82
N MET A 80 0.21 -4.67 -20.54
CA MET A 80 -0.12 -6.07 -20.32
C MET A 80 0.25 -6.49 -18.90
N ILE A 81 -0.71 -7.13 -18.22
CA ILE A 81 -0.56 -7.65 -16.86
C ILE A 81 -0.65 -9.17 -16.93
N SER A 82 0.31 -9.85 -16.28
CA SER A 82 0.22 -11.28 -16.02
C SER A 82 -0.19 -11.51 -14.59
N VAL A 83 -1.20 -12.35 -14.39
CA VAL A 83 -1.70 -12.75 -13.08
C VAL A 83 -1.24 -14.17 -12.79
N ILE A 84 -0.59 -14.32 -11.66
CA ILE A 84 -0.08 -15.60 -11.16
C ILE A 84 -0.92 -15.98 -9.95
N LEU A 85 -1.51 -17.17 -10.02
CA LEU A 85 -2.27 -17.76 -8.93
C LEU A 85 -1.79 -19.19 -8.67
N VAL A 86 -1.58 -19.53 -7.41
CA VAL A 86 -1.18 -20.88 -6.98
C VAL A 86 -2.32 -21.49 -6.20
N ASN A 87 -2.87 -22.60 -6.70
CA ASN A 87 -3.91 -23.38 -6.03
C ASN A 87 -3.29 -24.52 -5.22
N TYR A 88 -3.80 -24.72 -4.01
CA TYR A 88 -3.55 -25.93 -3.21
C TYR A 88 -4.75 -26.17 -2.29
N HIS A 89 -5.54 -27.20 -2.59
CA HIS A 89 -6.76 -27.57 -1.87
C HIS A 89 -7.79 -26.44 -1.70
N ALA A 90 -7.82 -25.50 -2.66
CA ALA A 90 -8.60 -24.27 -2.61
C ALA A 90 -9.32 -23.98 -3.93
N SER A 91 -9.62 -25.00 -4.74
CA SER A 91 -10.13 -24.83 -6.11
C SER A 91 -11.35 -23.90 -6.23
N ARG A 92 -12.32 -24.03 -5.31
CA ARG A 92 -13.51 -23.13 -5.24
C ARG A 92 -13.14 -21.67 -4.98
N LEU A 93 -12.11 -21.43 -4.19
CA LEU A 93 -11.61 -20.09 -3.93
C LEU A 93 -10.81 -19.59 -5.15
N ALA A 94 -9.94 -20.41 -5.72
CA ALA A 94 -9.16 -20.06 -6.91
C ALA A 94 -10.03 -19.59 -8.09
N ILE A 95 -11.13 -20.29 -8.39
CA ILE A 95 -12.06 -19.89 -9.46
C ILE A 95 -12.67 -18.52 -9.21
N LYS A 96 -13.09 -18.23 -7.97
CA LYS A 96 -13.61 -16.91 -7.62
C LYS A 96 -12.53 -15.82 -7.67
N ALA A 97 -11.27 -16.14 -7.39
CA ALA A 97 -10.14 -15.23 -7.54
C ALA A 97 -9.95 -14.85 -9.01
N VAL A 98 -9.91 -15.85 -9.88
CA VAL A 98 -9.82 -15.69 -11.34
C VAL A 98 -10.99 -14.86 -11.86
N ALA A 99 -12.22 -15.14 -11.43
CA ALA A 99 -13.38 -14.34 -11.80
C ALA A 99 -13.21 -12.86 -11.42
N SER A 100 -12.74 -12.57 -10.19
CA SER A 100 -12.52 -11.18 -9.75
C SER A 100 -11.48 -10.41 -10.57
N VAL A 101 -10.57 -11.12 -11.25
CA VAL A 101 -9.57 -10.54 -12.16
C VAL A 101 -10.17 -10.32 -13.55
N ILE A 102 -10.95 -11.28 -14.05
CA ILE A 102 -11.62 -11.18 -15.36
C ILE A 102 -12.64 -10.05 -15.37
N ASP A 103 -13.33 -9.83 -14.25
CA ASP A 103 -14.34 -8.78 -14.09
C ASP A 103 -13.74 -7.36 -13.97
N GLN A 104 -12.40 -7.22 -14.00
CA GLN A 104 -11.75 -5.92 -13.93
C GLN A 104 -11.97 -5.11 -15.21
N ALA A 105 -12.50 -3.90 -15.06
CA ALA A 105 -12.70 -2.96 -16.15
C ALA A 105 -11.46 -2.06 -16.37
N ASN A 106 -11.46 -1.34 -17.49
CA ASN A 106 -10.48 -0.28 -17.80
C ASN A 106 -9.02 -0.77 -17.88
N ILE A 107 -8.82 -2.06 -18.14
CA ILE A 107 -7.52 -2.69 -18.40
C ILE A 107 -7.55 -3.46 -19.71
N GLU A 108 -6.38 -3.80 -20.22
CA GLU A 108 -6.27 -4.87 -21.21
C GLU A 108 -6.59 -6.22 -20.56
N LYS A 109 -7.11 -7.17 -21.36
CA LYS A 109 -7.38 -8.52 -20.87
C LYS A 109 -6.07 -9.10 -20.29
N PRO A 110 -6.04 -9.43 -18.99
CA PRO A 110 -4.82 -9.94 -18.38
C PRO A 110 -4.52 -11.37 -18.85
N GLU A 111 -3.24 -11.71 -18.91
CA GLU A 111 -2.79 -13.09 -19.02
C GLU A 111 -2.93 -13.74 -17.64
N ILE A 112 -3.68 -14.83 -17.52
CA ILE A 112 -3.92 -15.49 -16.22
C ILE A 112 -3.28 -16.89 -16.26
N ILE A 113 -2.37 -17.13 -15.32
CA ILE A 113 -1.66 -18.41 -15.17
C ILE A 113 -1.96 -18.96 -13.78
N VAL A 114 -2.59 -20.13 -13.75
CA VAL A 114 -2.91 -20.88 -12.53
C VAL A 114 -2.01 -22.11 -12.45
N ILE A 115 -1.21 -22.20 -11.40
CA ILE A 115 -0.45 -23.40 -11.06
C ILE A 115 -1.20 -24.16 -9.97
N ASP A 116 -1.54 -25.43 -10.24
CA ASP A 116 -2.19 -26.29 -9.25
C ASP A 116 -1.18 -27.25 -8.62
N ASN A 117 -0.97 -27.07 -7.32
CA ASN A 117 -0.14 -27.94 -6.48
C ASN A 117 -0.98 -29.03 -5.78
N SER A 118 -2.30 -29.06 -5.96
CA SER A 118 -3.15 -30.14 -5.48
C SER A 118 -2.82 -31.44 -6.21
N THR A 119 -2.79 -32.55 -5.48
CA THR A 119 -2.63 -33.90 -6.05
C THR A 119 -3.98 -34.63 -6.17
N SER A 120 -5.09 -33.88 -6.22
CA SER A 120 -6.45 -34.42 -6.18
C SER A 120 -7.13 -34.33 -7.55
N GLU A 121 -7.45 -35.47 -8.15
CA GLU A 121 -8.14 -35.52 -9.44
C GLU A 121 -9.52 -34.85 -9.39
N SER A 122 -10.21 -34.91 -8.25
CA SER A 122 -11.51 -34.25 -8.10
C SER A 122 -11.39 -32.72 -8.14
N GLU A 123 -10.30 -32.16 -7.62
CA GLU A 123 -10.02 -30.73 -7.74
C GLU A 123 -9.60 -30.36 -9.15
N HIS A 124 -8.77 -31.17 -9.80
CA HIS A 124 -8.36 -30.92 -11.17
C HIS A 124 -9.55 -30.93 -12.13
N ALA A 125 -10.46 -31.90 -11.97
CA ALA A 125 -11.69 -31.97 -12.74
C ALA A 125 -12.58 -30.75 -12.48
N PHE A 126 -12.71 -30.31 -11.23
CA PHE A 126 -13.46 -29.12 -10.88
C PHE A 126 -12.86 -27.85 -11.51
N MET A 127 -11.53 -27.68 -11.43
CA MET A 127 -10.83 -26.54 -12.03
C MET A 127 -11.00 -26.50 -13.54
N ARG A 128 -10.79 -27.63 -14.25
CA ARG A 128 -10.96 -27.72 -15.72
C ARG A 128 -12.39 -27.40 -16.17
N ALA A 129 -13.39 -27.73 -15.37
CA ALA A 129 -14.79 -27.50 -15.71
C ALA A 129 -15.26 -26.04 -15.50
N HIS A 130 -14.54 -25.24 -14.71
CA HIS A 130 -14.99 -23.91 -14.29
C HIS A 130 -14.00 -22.78 -14.60
N LEU A 131 -12.74 -23.08 -14.90
CA LEU A 131 -11.80 -22.09 -15.41
C LEU A 131 -12.14 -21.77 -16.88
N PRO A 132 -12.15 -20.49 -17.27
CA PRO A 132 -12.29 -20.10 -18.67
C PRO A 132 -11.14 -20.63 -19.53
N ASP A 133 -11.42 -20.90 -20.80
CA ASP A 133 -10.46 -21.47 -21.75
C ASP A 133 -9.20 -20.61 -21.95
N GLU A 134 -9.29 -19.30 -21.71
CA GLU A 134 -8.13 -18.40 -21.86
C GLU A 134 -7.19 -18.40 -20.65
N VAL A 135 -7.55 -19.08 -19.56
CA VAL A 135 -6.69 -19.25 -18.39
C VAL A 135 -5.70 -20.38 -18.66
N THR A 136 -4.40 -20.08 -18.53
CA THR A 136 -3.36 -21.10 -18.59
C THR A 136 -3.34 -21.88 -17.28
N TYR A 137 -3.85 -23.10 -17.30
CA TYR A 137 -3.93 -23.98 -16.14
C TYR A 137 -2.86 -25.08 -16.22
N ILE A 138 -1.96 -25.13 -15.23
CA ILE A 138 -0.82 -26.06 -15.19
C ILE A 138 -0.88 -26.85 -13.89
N ILE A 139 -0.84 -28.17 -13.99
CA ILE A 139 -0.88 -29.07 -12.82
C ILE A 139 0.54 -29.55 -12.51
N ASN A 140 0.96 -29.41 -11.25
CA ASN A 140 2.17 -30.02 -10.73
C ASN A 140 1.89 -31.43 -10.19
N GLN A 141 2.89 -32.32 -10.31
CA GLN A 141 2.76 -33.71 -9.85
C GLN A 141 2.75 -33.84 -8.32
N HIS A 142 3.28 -32.84 -7.62
CA HIS A 142 3.32 -32.76 -6.16
C HIS A 142 3.31 -31.29 -5.74
N ASN A 143 3.08 -31.02 -4.46
CA ASN A 143 3.13 -29.66 -3.93
C ASN A 143 4.58 -29.15 -3.89
N THR A 144 4.92 -28.24 -4.80
CA THR A 144 6.23 -27.59 -4.92
C THR A 144 6.40 -26.39 -3.99
N GLY A 145 5.34 -26.02 -3.26
CA GLY A 145 5.30 -24.80 -2.48
C GLY A 145 4.91 -23.58 -3.30
N PHE A 146 4.70 -22.46 -2.61
CA PHE A 146 4.24 -21.21 -3.19
C PHE A 146 5.34 -20.53 -4.04
N ALA A 147 6.57 -20.42 -3.52
CA ALA A 147 7.64 -19.70 -4.23
C ALA A 147 7.98 -20.35 -5.58
N GLN A 148 8.19 -21.68 -5.58
CA GLN A 148 8.53 -22.41 -6.80
C GLN A 148 7.39 -22.38 -7.82
N ALA A 149 6.14 -22.55 -7.39
CA ALA A 149 4.97 -22.45 -8.26
C ALA A 149 4.83 -21.04 -8.86
N CYS A 150 5.03 -19.99 -8.07
CA CYS A 150 5.04 -18.61 -8.57
C CYS A 150 6.17 -18.38 -9.58
N ASN A 151 7.38 -18.88 -9.35
CA ASN A 151 8.49 -18.79 -10.30
C ASN A 151 8.20 -19.52 -11.61
N GLN A 152 7.59 -20.71 -11.54
CA GLN A 152 7.15 -21.48 -12.70
C GLN A 152 6.16 -20.68 -13.56
N ALA A 153 5.15 -20.08 -12.94
CA ALA A 153 4.21 -19.20 -13.65
C ALA A 153 4.89 -17.96 -14.22
N TYR A 154 5.76 -17.32 -13.42
CA TYR A 154 6.49 -16.12 -13.83
C TYR A 154 7.36 -16.37 -15.08
N SER A 155 8.02 -17.52 -15.17
CA SER A 155 8.84 -17.90 -16.34
C SER A 155 8.03 -18.03 -17.64
N ARG A 156 6.71 -18.26 -17.52
CA ARG A 156 5.77 -18.38 -18.64
C ARG A 156 4.97 -17.11 -18.88
N SER A 157 5.16 -16.11 -18.03
CA SER A 157 4.40 -14.86 -18.08
C SER A 157 5.08 -13.83 -18.99
N SER A 158 4.29 -13.00 -19.66
CA SER A 158 4.77 -12.01 -20.64
C SER A 158 4.48 -10.55 -20.27
N GLY A 159 3.62 -10.32 -19.27
CA GLY A 159 3.16 -9.00 -18.86
C GLY A 159 4.25 -8.12 -18.28
N LYS A 160 4.16 -6.82 -18.52
CA LYS A 160 5.06 -5.81 -17.97
C LYS A 160 4.88 -5.65 -16.46
N PHE A 161 3.67 -5.88 -15.97
CA PHE A 161 3.35 -5.97 -14.56
C PHE A 161 2.89 -7.38 -14.20
N ILE A 162 3.25 -7.83 -13.00
CA ILE A 162 2.99 -9.17 -12.47
C ILE A 162 2.11 -9.04 -11.24
N LEU A 163 0.88 -9.50 -11.32
CA LEU A 163 0.00 -9.60 -10.17
C LEU A 163 0.18 -10.98 -9.53
N LEU A 164 0.58 -11.01 -8.26
CA LEU A 164 0.41 -12.20 -7.44
C LEU A 164 -0.93 -12.10 -6.74
N LEU A 165 -1.77 -13.13 -6.89
CA LEU A 165 -3.09 -13.20 -6.27
C LEU A 165 -3.31 -14.58 -5.64
N ASN A 166 -3.58 -14.60 -4.34
CA ASN A 166 -3.90 -15.83 -3.63
C ASN A 166 -5.33 -16.32 -3.97
N PRO A 167 -5.59 -17.64 -3.87
CA PRO A 167 -6.91 -18.22 -4.07
C PRO A 167 -8.01 -17.61 -3.19
N ASP A 168 -7.69 -17.13 -1.99
CA ASP A 168 -8.60 -16.53 -1.02
C ASP A 168 -8.68 -14.99 -1.10
N ALA A 169 -8.07 -14.38 -2.12
CA ALA A 169 -8.11 -12.94 -2.35
C ALA A 169 -8.99 -12.56 -3.57
N ARG A 170 -9.82 -11.52 -3.43
CA ARG A 170 -10.68 -10.98 -4.51
C ARG A 170 -10.37 -9.53 -4.74
N LEU A 171 -10.12 -9.14 -5.99
CA LEU A 171 -10.03 -7.74 -6.33
C LEU A 171 -11.42 -7.11 -6.33
N LEU A 172 -11.56 -5.92 -5.75
CA LEU A 172 -12.75 -5.09 -5.90
C LEU A 172 -12.77 -4.45 -7.30
N PRO A 173 -13.93 -3.93 -7.77
CA PRO A 173 -14.02 -3.26 -9.06
C PRO A 173 -12.97 -2.16 -9.24
N ASP A 174 -12.40 -2.08 -10.45
CA ASP A 174 -11.34 -1.15 -10.85
C ASP A 174 -10.01 -1.24 -10.06
N ALA A 175 -9.84 -2.21 -9.14
CA ALA A 175 -8.62 -2.31 -8.35
C ALA A 175 -7.38 -2.50 -9.24
N LEU A 176 -7.45 -3.37 -10.25
CA LEU A 176 -6.30 -3.69 -11.08
C LEU A 176 -5.87 -2.50 -11.97
N SER A 177 -6.84 -1.74 -12.50
CA SER A 177 -6.54 -0.52 -13.27
C SER A 177 -5.86 0.53 -12.39
N ARG A 178 -6.36 0.75 -11.17
CA ARG A 178 -5.78 1.71 -10.20
C ARG A 178 -4.36 1.32 -9.77
N LEU A 179 -4.12 0.03 -9.50
CA LEU A 179 -2.78 -0.48 -9.20
C LEU A 179 -1.82 -0.24 -10.39
N SER A 180 -2.24 -0.58 -11.61
CA SER A 180 -1.42 -0.34 -12.80
C SER A 180 -1.13 1.15 -13.04
N ASP A 181 -2.13 2.02 -12.85
CA ASP A 181 -1.98 3.47 -12.96
C ASP A 181 -1.00 4.01 -11.91
N CYS A 182 -1.01 3.46 -10.69
CA CYS A 182 -0.05 3.81 -9.64
C CYS A 182 1.38 3.46 -10.06
N LEU A 183 1.64 2.25 -10.59
CA LEU A 183 2.96 1.91 -11.12
C LEU A 183 3.35 2.82 -12.29
N ILE A 184 2.44 3.15 -13.21
CA ILE A 184 2.77 4.04 -14.33
C ILE A 184 3.17 5.44 -13.82
N LYS A 185 2.45 5.99 -12.84
CA LYS A 185 2.70 7.31 -12.26
C LYS A 185 3.93 7.38 -11.35
N HIS A 186 4.33 6.26 -10.76
CA HIS A 186 5.46 6.15 -9.85
C HIS A 186 6.52 5.19 -10.41
N PRO A 187 7.44 5.67 -11.27
CA PRO A 187 8.53 4.85 -11.79
C PRO A 187 9.47 4.28 -10.71
N ASP A 188 9.54 4.93 -9.55
CA ASP A 188 10.27 4.45 -8.36
C ASP A 188 9.53 3.34 -7.60
N ALA A 189 8.28 3.01 -7.97
CA ALA A 189 7.54 1.90 -7.40
C ALA A 189 7.93 0.58 -8.07
N GLY A 190 8.52 -0.33 -7.28
CA GLY A 190 8.78 -1.71 -7.68
C GLY A 190 7.58 -2.63 -7.40
N ALA A 191 6.74 -2.26 -6.44
CA ALA A 191 5.53 -2.98 -6.06
C ALA A 191 4.44 -2.02 -5.59
N VAL A 192 3.18 -2.37 -5.85
CA VAL A 192 1.99 -1.69 -5.30
C VAL A 192 0.95 -2.71 -4.86
N GLY A 193 0.33 -2.46 -3.71
CA GLY A 193 -0.76 -3.28 -3.18
C GLY A 193 -2.04 -2.45 -2.96
N PRO A 194 -3.20 -3.10 -2.91
CA PRO A 194 -4.47 -2.45 -2.64
C PRO A 194 -4.65 -2.20 -1.13
N ARG A 195 -5.69 -1.43 -0.79
CA ARG A 195 -6.29 -1.51 0.53
C ARG A 195 -7.03 -2.84 0.68
N VAL A 196 -6.78 -3.53 1.79
CA VAL A 196 -7.30 -4.89 1.98
C VAL A 196 -8.32 -4.91 3.11
N TYR A 197 -9.41 -5.63 2.89
CA TYR A 197 -10.49 -5.84 3.84
C TYR A 197 -10.68 -7.33 4.15
N TRP A 198 -11.15 -7.63 5.36
CA TRP A 198 -11.37 -9.00 5.79
C TRP A 198 -12.82 -9.47 5.62
N ASP A 199 -13.76 -8.54 5.52
CA ASP A 199 -15.19 -8.80 5.40
C ASP A 199 -15.77 -8.29 4.08
N ASP A 200 -16.85 -8.92 3.64
CA ASP A 200 -17.49 -8.64 2.35
C ASP A 200 -18.05 -7.20 2.29
N ASP A 201 -18.45 -6.65 3.44
CA ASP A 201 -18.95 -5.28 3.56
C ASP A 201 -17.82 -4.23 3.56
N CYS A 202 -16.55 -4.65 3.45
CA CYS A 202 -15.37 -3.78 3.46
C CYS A 202 -15.26 -2.88 4.71
N ARG A 203 -15.66 -3.37 5.88
CA ARG A 203 -15.65 -2.58 7.14
C ARG A 203 -14.39 -2.82 7.96
N PHE A 204 -13.86 -4.04 7.94
CA PHE A 204 -12.66 -4.45 8.65
C PHE A 204 -11.44 -4.33 7.77
N PHE A 205 -10.60 -3.35 8.08
CA PHE A 205 -9.33 -3.14 7.40
C PHE A 205 -8.30 -4.15 7.89
N MET A 206 -7.60 -4.78 6.96
CA MET A 206 -6.48 -5.65 7.31
C MET A 206 -5.25 -4.86 7.76
N PRO A 207 -4.43 -5.43 8.66
CA PRO A 207 -3.17 -4.81 9.08
C PRO A 207 -2.24 -4.54 7.88
N PRO A 208 -1.41 -3.48 7.95
CA PRO A 208 -0.32 -3.32 7.00
C PRO A 208 0.67 -4.49 7.14
N SER A 209 1.24 -4.92 6.01
CA SER A 209 2.32 -5.89 6.03
C SER A 209 3.60 -5.23 6.54
N THR A 210 4.31 -5.94 7.41
CA THR A 210 5.63 -5.55 7.97
C THR A 210 6.56 -6.74 7.87
N PHE A 211 7.87 -6.52 7.92
CA PHE A 211 8.82 -7.64 7.95
C PHE A 211 9.87 -7.44 9.06
N PRO A 212 10.45 -8.53 9.58
CA PRO A 212 11.48 -8.46 10.60
C PRO A 212 12.68 -7.65 10.11
N SER A 213 13.08 -6.69 10.94
CA SER A 213 14.20 -5.79 10.68
C SER A 213 14.98 -5.59 11.96
N ASN A 214 16.25 -5.20 11.84
CA ASN A 214 17.08 -4.87 13.01
C ASN A 214 16.37 -3.89 13.94
N THR A 215 15.78 -2.85 13.36
CA THR A 215 14.97 -1.87 14.09
C THR A 215 13.84 -2.55 14.85
N GLY A 216 13.08 -3.45 14.22
CA GLY A 216 12.03 -4.22 14.90
C GLY A 216 12.52 -5.00 16.12
N PHE A 217 13.66 -5.69 16.00
CA PHE A 217 14.27 -6.42 17.13
C PHE A 217 14.73 -5.50 18.26
N TYR A 218 15.24 -4.30 17.94
CA TYR A 218 15.57 -3.30 18.95
C TYR A 218 14.33 -2.75 19.64
N LYS A 219 13.26 -2.45 18.89
CA LYS A 219 11.98 -1.99 19.47
C LYS A 219 11.42 -3.01 20.45
N GLU A 220 11.53 -4.30 20.12
CA GLU A 220 11.14 -5.40 21.00
C GLU A 220 12.04 -5.51 22.23
N ALA A 221 13.36 -5.34 22.09
CA ALA A 221 14.25 -5.33 23.27
C ALA A 221 13.92 -4.14 24.19
N VAL A 222 13.66 -2.96 23.63
CA VAL A 222 13.32 -1.75 24.39
C VAL A 222 11.99 -1.89 25.12
N SER A 223 10.98 -2.53 24.51
CA SER A 223 9.68 -2.74 25.16
C SER A 223 9.76 -3.61 26.42
N ARG A 224 10.81 -4.44 26.52
CA ARG A 224 11.08 -5.35 27.64
C ARG A 224 11.89 -4.72 28.78
N LEU A 225 12.39 -3.49 28.61
CA LEU A 225 13.22 -2.83 29.63
C LEU A 225 12.40 -2.23 30.78
N HIS A 226 11.17 -1.78 30.52
CA HIS A 226 10.34 -1.11 31.52
C HIS A 226 8.84 -1.15 31.14
N PRO A 227 7.91 -1.29 32.10
CA PRO A 227 6.46 -1.28 31.83
C PRO A 227 5.96 -0.09 30.98
N TYR A 228 6.46 1.13 31.22
CA TYR A 228 6.14 2.31 30.40
C TYR A 228 6.53 2.21 28.92
N LEU A 229 7.46 1.31 28.57
CA LEU A 229 7.91 1.08 27.19
C LEU A 229 7.20 -0.10 26.54
N ALA A 230 6.46 -0.92 27.30
CA ALA A 230 5.93 -2.18 26.83
C ALA A 230 4.92 -2.03 25.69
N SER A 231 4.12 -0.95 25.70
CA SER A 231 3.13 -0.67 24.65
C SER A 231 3.73 0.01 23.41
N TYR A 232 5.00 0.42 23.43
CA TYR A 232 5.60 1.18 22.33
C TYR A 232 5.51 0.45 20.97
N PRO A 233 5.87 -0.85 20.84
CA PRO A 233 5.71 -1.56 19.57
C PRO A 233 4.26 -1.60 19.09
N SER A 234 3.31 -1.72 20.02
CA SER A 234 1.87 -1.74 19.70
C SER A 234 1.41 -0.43 19.09
N PHE A 235 1.82 0.69 19.68
CA PHE A 235 1.49 2.03 19.17
C PHE A 235 2.25 2.39 17.89
N ASP A 236 3.49 1.92 17.71
CA ASP A 236 4.23 2.06 16.45
C ASP A 236 3.51 1.33 15.31
N PHE A 237 3.08 0.09 15.56
CA PHE A 237 2.28 -0.67 14.61
C PHE A 237 0.93 0.01 14.33
N ARG A 238 0.21 0.42 15.37
CA ARG A 238 -1.07 1.14 15.25
C ARG A 238 -0.94 2.40 14.40
N LYS A 239 0.13 3.17 14.58
CA LYS A 239 0.39 4.37 13.77
C LYS A 239 0.48 4.03 12.28
N LYS A 240 1.22 2.97 11.93
CA LYS A 240 1.32 2.49 10.53
C LYS A 240 -0.04 2.00 10.02
N ALA A 241 -0.79 1.29 10.86
CA ALA A 241 -2.12 0.79 10.53
C ALA A 241 -3.12 1.92 10.25
N LEU A 242 -3.22 2.90 11.15
CA LEU A 242 -4.04 4.10 10.97
C LEU A 242 -3.69 4.86 9.70
N GLN A 243 -2.39 5.02 9.41
CA GLN A 243 -1.94 5.67 8.18
C GLN A 243 -2.42 4.90 6.94
N SER A 244 -2.29 3.58 6.94
CA SER A 244 -2.76 2.72 5.85
C SER A 244 -4.28 2.75 5.69
N TRP A 245 -5.03 2.67 6.80
CA TRP A 245 -6.49 2.60 6.77
C TRP A 245 -7.14 3.92 6.36
N THR A 246 -6.56 5.07 6.73
CA THR A 246 -7.18 6.39 6.52
C THR A 246 -6.62 7.18 5.34
N CYS A 247 -5.49 6.78 4.75
CA CYS A 247 -4.93 7.53 3.61
C CYS A 247 -5.88 7.58 2.39
N THR A 248 -5.80 8.65 1.62
CA THR A 248 -6.64 8.88 0.44
C THR A 248 -5.84 8.99 -0.85
N ALA A 249 -4.52 8.96 -0.75
CA ALA A 249 -3.57 8.97 -1.85
C ALA A 249 -2.50 7.90 -1.62
N PRO A 250 -1.79 7.45 -2.67
CA PRO A 250 -0.73 6.46 -2.54
C PRO A 250 0.30 6.83 -1.47
N ILE A 251 0.61 5.86 -0.61
CA ILE A 251 1.65 5.99 0.43
C ILE A 251 2.72 4.91 0.25
N THR A 252 3.96 5.23 0.63
CA THR A 252 4.99 4.21 0.77
C THR A 252 4.74 3.38 2.04
N VAL A 253 4.84 2.06 1.91
CA VAL A 253 4.67 1.12 3.01
C VAL A 253 5.92 0.25 3.22
N GLU A 254 5.94 -0.45 4.35
CA GLU A 254 7.08 -1.29 4.70
C GLU A 254 7.13 -2.55 3.84
N ALA A 255 6.00 -3.23 3.69
CA ALA A 255 5.91 -4.46 2.91
C ALA A 255 4.52 -4.57 2.30
N LEU A 256 4.37 -5.52 1.41
CA LEU A 256 3.09 -6.00 0.90
C LEU A 256 3.07 -7.52 0.99
N SER A 257 1.87 -8.08 1.10
CA SER A 257 1.68 -9.52 1.05
C SER A 257 1.87 -10.04 -0.38
N GLY A 258 2.50 -11.20 -0.52
CA GLY A 258 2.53 -11.94 -1.78
C GLY A 258 1.16 -12.38 -2.29
N GLY A 259 0.09 -12.25 -1.49
CA GLY A 259 -1.26 -12.69 -1.86
C GLY A 259 -2.10 -11.69 -2.66
N HIS A 260 -1.66 -10.45 -2.82
CA HIS A 260 -2.38 -9.40 -3.56
C HIS A 260 -1.47 -8.21 -3.86
N VAL A 261 -0.41 -8.46 -4.64
CA VAL A 261 0.59 -7.43 -4.98
C VAL A 261 0.84 -7.37 -6.49
N LEU A 262 0.82 -6.15 -7.03
CA LEU A 262 1.21 -5.88 -8.41
C LEU A 262 2.66 -5.40 -8.44
N LEU A 263 3.51 -6.16 -9.12
CA LEU A 263 4.95 -5.96 -9.21
C LEU A 263 5.34 -5.46 -10.60
N ARG A 264 6.38 -4.65 -10.67
CA ARG A 264 7.02 -4.27 -11.92
C ARG A 264 8.01 -5.35 -12.33
N ARG A 265 7.92 -5.85 -13.57
CA ARG A 265 8.83 -6.90 -14.07
C ARG A 265 10.29 -6.48 -14.01
N ASP A 266 10.62 -5.27 -14.47
CA ASP A 266 12.01 -4.78 -14.44
C ASP A 266 12.57 -4.71 -13.00
N ALA A 267 11.73 -4.39 -12.02
CA ALA A 267 12.12 -4.35 -10.62
C ALA A 267 12.36 -5.76 -10.06
N ILE A 268 11.52 -6.74 -10.46
CA ILE A 268 11.73 -8.16 -10.16
C ILE A 268 13.08 -8.61 -10.71
N GLU A 269 13.36 -8.34 -11.99
CA GLU A 269 14.61 -8.73 -12.66
C GLU A 269 15.83 -8.06 -11.99
N GLN A 270 15.76 -6.76 -11.73
CA GLN A 270 16.85 -6.00 -11.11
C GLN A 270 17.15 -6.45 -9.67
N CYS A 271 16.13 -6.90 -8.93
CA CYS A 271 16.30 -7.40 -7.56
C CYS A 271 16.66 -8.90 -7.47
N GLY A 272 16.96 -9.54 -8.61
CA GLY A 272 17.47 -10.90 -8.69
C GLY A 272 16.41 -11.99 -8.85
N GLY A 273 15.22 -11.66 -9.38
CA GLY A 273 14.13 -12.59 -9.65
C GLY A 273 12.96 -12.49 -8.68
N LEU A 274 11.89 -13.24 -8.94
CA LEU A 274 10.62 -13.14 -8.19
C LEU A 274 10.79 -13.69 -6.77
N PHE A 275 10.95 -15.00 -6.60
CA PHE A 275 11.14 -15.62 -5.29
C PHE A 275 12.38 -16.49 -5.22
N ASP A 276 12.93 -16.59 -4.01
CA ASP A 276 13.99 -17.53 -3.67
C ASP A 276 13.35 -18.85 -3.23
N GLU A 277 13.61 -19.91 -3.98
CA GLU A 277 12.95 -21.22 -3.80
C GLU A 277 13.37 -21.96 -2.52
N ARG A 278 14.34 -21.42 -1.76
CA ARG A 278 14.59 -21.88 -0.38
C ARG A 278 13.39 -21.65 0.53
N PHE A 279 12.52 -20.70 0.19
CA PHE A 279 11.24 -20.49 0.85
C PHE A 279 10.18 -21.38 0.20
N PHE A 280 9.75 -22.45 0.88
CA PHE A 280 8.65 -23.26 0.38
C PHE A 280 7.32 -22.47 0.36
N MET A 281 7.02 -21.78 1.46
CA MET A 281 5.85 -20.92 1.64
C MET A 281 6.09 -20.02 2.86
N TYR A 282 5.62 -18.79 2.80
CA TYR A 282 5.92 -17.69 3.71
C TYR A 282 7.40 -17.25 3.68
N TRP A 283 7.59 -15.96 3.97
CA TRP A 283 8.87 -15.24 3.93
C TRP A 283 9.42 -14.93 2.53
N GLU A 284 8.93 -15.57 1.47
CA GLU A 284 9.32 -15.22 0.09
C GLU A 284 8.94 -13.79 -0.27
N ASP A 285 7.76 -13.34 0.17
CA ASP A 285 7.28 -11.98 -0.06
C ASP A 285 8.09 -10.96 0.75
N SER A 286 8.35 -11.24 2.02
CA SER A 286 9.17 -10.41 2.91
C SER A 286 10.60 -10.27 2.37
N ASP A 287 11.16 -11.35 1.84
CA ASP A 287 12.46 -11.33 1.18
C ASP A 287 12.43 -10.50 -0.11
N LEU A 288 11.42 -10.68 -0.95
CA LEU A 288 11.23 -9.88 -2.16
C LEU A 288 11.12 -8.38 -1.85
N MET A 289 10.30 -7.99 -0.88
CA MET A 289 10.15 -6.58 -0.47
C MET A 289 11.49 -5.99 0.00
N HIS A 290 12.31 -6.78 0.72
CA HIS A 290 13.63 -6.36 1.14
C HIS A 290 14.61 -6.20 -0.04
N ARG A 291 14.60 -7.14 -1.00
CA ARG A 291 15.43 -7.07 -2.21
C ARG A 291 15.05 -5.89 -3.09
N LEU A 292 13.76 -5.63 -3.32
CA LEU A 292 13.28 -4.46 -4.06
C LEU A 292 13.77 -3.15 -3.43
N LYS A 293 13.70 -3.05 -2.10
CA LYS A 293 14.18 -1.86 -1.37
C LYS A 293 15.68 -1.68 -1.49
N LYS A 294 16.45 -2.77 -1.44
CA LYS A 294 17.91 -2.73 -1.61
C LYS A 294 18.35 -2.25 -2.99
N THR A 295 17.52 -2.44 -4.02
CA THR A 295 17.78 -1.90 -5.38
C THR A 295 17.26 -0.49 -5.59
N GLY A 296 16.74 0.17 -4.54
CA GLY A 296 16.28 1.56 -4.56
C GLY A 296 14.80 1.74 -4.89
N TYR A 297 14.08 0.66 -5.20
CA TYR A 297 12.64 0.74 -5.41
C TYR A 297 11.89 0.94 -4.08
N ARG A 298 10.74 1.59 -4.21
CA ARG A 298 9.76 1.73 -3.14
C ARG A 298 8.60 0.79 -3.34
N VAL A 299 7.90 0.55 -2.24
CA VAL A 299 6.71 -0.28 -2.17
C VAL A 299 5.55 0.64 -1.78
N TYR A 300 4.49 0.65 -2.57
CA TYR A 300 3.35 1.55 -2.40
C TYR A 300 2.09 0.79 -1.99
N MET A 301 1.20 1.47 -1.28
CA MET A 301 -0.19 1.06 -1.18
C MET A 301 -1.05 2.13 -1.87
N GLU A 302 -1.92 1.69 -2.79
CA GLU A 302 -2.88 2.52 -3.51
C GLU A 302 -4.25 2.40 -2.81
N PRO A 303 -4.66 3.39 -1.99
CA PRO A 303 -5.83 3.25 -1.13
C PRO A 303 -7.16 3.21 -1.89
N THR A 304 -7.15 3.61 -3.16
CA THR A 304 -8.36 3.60 -3.98
C THR A 304 -8.56 2.27 -4.71
N ALA A 305 -7.55 1.40 -4.74
CA ALA A 305 -7.68 0.00 -5.14
C ALA A 305 -8.07 -0.84 -3.92
N GLY A 306 -9.05 -1.72 -4.06
CA GLY A 306 -9.55 -2.56 -2.96
C GLY A 306 -9.38 -4.04 -3.20
N CYS A 307 -9.18 -4.81 -2.14
CA CYS A 307 -9.14 -6.27 -2.18
C CYS A 307 -9.81 -6.87 -0.93
N LEU A 308 -10.63 -7.89 -1.11
CA LEU A 308 -11.06 -8.77 -0.02
C LEU A 308 -10.06 -9.90 0.14
N HIS A 309 -9.68 -10.25 1.36
CA HIS A 309 -8.82 -11.40 1.61
C HIS A 309 -9.41 -12.23 2.76
N TYR A 310 -9.91 -13.41 2.41
CA TYR A 310 -10.55 -14.34 3.35
C TYR A 310 -9.51 -15.12 4.14
N TYR A 311 -8.66 -14.40 4.86
CA TYR A 311 -7.60 -14.99 5.65
C TYR A 311 -8.20 -15.85 6.77
N GLU A 312 -7.94 -17.15 6.72
CA GLU A 312 -8.23 -18.09 7.82
C GLU A 312 -6.95 -18.37 8.60
N HIS A 313 -6.98 -18.19 9.91
CA HIS A 313 -5.85 -18.53 10.76
C HIS A 313 -5.95 -20.00 11.18
N THR A 314 -4.98 -20.83 10.79
CA THR A 314 -4.91 -22.25 11.20
C THR A 314 -3.55 -22.57 11.83
N SER A 315 -3.48 -23.61 12.66
CA SER A 315 -2.22 -24.07 13.28
C SER A 315 -1.19 -24.51 12.23
N THR A 316 -1.62 -25.15 11.15
CA THR A 316 -0.76 -25.55 10.03
C THR A 316 -0.04 -24.36 9.40
N LYS A 317 -0.69 -23.18 9.34
CA LYS A 317 -0.03 -21.95 8.84
C LYS A 317 1.09 -21.49 9.78
N ASP A 318 0.91 -21.58 11.09
CA ASP A 318 1.95 -21.22 12.06
C ASP A 318 3.20 -22.11 11.90
N GLU A 319 3.01 -23.41 11.68
CA GLU A 319 4.10 -24.34 11.44
C GLU A 319 4.87 -24.01 10.15
N LEU A 320 4.16 -23.69 9.07
CA LEU A 320 4.77 -23.31 7.79
C LEU A 320 5.55 -21.98 7.91
N ILE A 321 4.97 -20.98 8.59
CA ILE A 321 5.66 -19.71 8.89
C ILE A 321 6.92 -20.00 9.71
N ALA A 322 6.83 -20.81 10.77
CA ALA A 322 7.98 -21.16 11.60
C ALA A 322 9.07 -21.92 10.82
N ARG A 323 8.68 -22.78 9.88
CA ARG A 323 9.60 -23.56 9.05
C ARG A 323 10.46 -22.68 8.13
N GLY A 324 9.89 -21.62 7.55
CA GLY A 324 10.64 -20.71 6.66
C GLY A 324 11.52 -19.70 7.41
N TRP A 325 11.29 -19.50 8.70
CA TRP A 325 11.96 -18.47 9.50
C TRP A 325 13.49 -18.61 9.53
N PRO A 326 14.10 -19.79 9.76
CA PRO A 326 15.55 -19.94 9.78
C PRO A 326 16.22 -19.50 8.47
N ALA A 327 15.63 -19.85 7.33
CA ALA A 327 16.14 -19.47 6.02
C ALA A 327 16.07 -17.94 5.80
N TYR A 328 14.99 -17.30 6.27
CA TYR A 328 14.84 -15.85 6.18
C TYR A 328 15.86 -15.15 7.07
N LEU A 329 16.00 -15.63 8.31
CA LEU A 329 16.90 -15.06 9.29
C LEU A 329 18.35 -15.13 8.80
N ASP A 330 18.81 -16.30 8.36
CA ASP A 330 20.15 -16.51 7.81
C ASP A 330 20.42 -15.53 6.65
N LYS A 331 19.54 -15.53 5.65
CA LYS A 331 19.69 -14.70 4.45
C LYS A 331 19.71 -13.20 4.74
N ASN A 332 18.87 -12.72 5.66
CA ASN A 332 18.54 -11.28 5.73
C ASN A 332 19.06 -10.58 6.99
N LEU A 333 19.27 -11.27 8.11
CA LEU A 333 19.46 -10.63 9.42
C LEU A 333 20.62 -11.21 10.25
N ALA A 334 20.83 -12.53 10.24
CA ALA A 334 21.69 -13.26 11.17
C ALA A 334 23.13 -12.75 11.22
N HIS A 335 23.65 -12.30 10.08
CA HIS A 335 25.01 -11.81 9.93
C HIS A 335 25.19 -10.34 10.36
N THR A 336 24.10 -9.63 10.66
CA THR A 336 24.18 -8.21 11.05
C THR A 336 24.48 -8.09 12.54
N THR A 337 25.47 -7.28 12.91
CA THR A 337 25.78 -6.98 14.31
C THR A 337 24.56 -6.41 15.05
N GLY A 338 23.76 -5.61 14.34
CA GLY A 338 22.51 -5.05 14.86
C GLY A 338 21.54 -6.12 15.35
N PHE A 339 21.26 -7.13 14.53
CA PHE A 339 20.43 -8.27 14.91
C PHE A 339 21.04 -9.06 16.07
N GLN A 340 22.34 -9.37 16.02
CA GLN A 340 23.00 -10.18 17.05
C GLN A 340 22.89 -9.55 18.45
N ILE A 341 23.12 -8.24 18.57
CA ILE A 341 22.97 -7.51 19.82
C ILE A 341 21.51 -7.50 20.28
N ALA A 342 20.58 -7.15 19.40
CA ALA A 342 19.16 -7.08 19.76
C ALA A 342 18.61 -8.46 20.16
N ASN A 343 19.01 -9.52 19.46
CA ASN A 343 18.64 -10.89 19.79
C ASN A 343 19.24 -11.32 21.14
N TRP A 344 20.52 -11.00 21.41
CA TRP A 344 21.15 -11.24 22.70
C TRP A 344 20.41 -10.57 23.87
N LEU A 345 19.95 -9.32 23.67
CA LEU A 345 19.12 -8.59 24.63
C LEU A 345 17.77 -9.29 24.83
N ASN A 346 17.06 -9.60 23.75
CA ASN A 346 15.74 -10.23 23.81
C ASN A 346 15.75 -11.60 24.50
N GLN A 347 16.87 -12.34 24.43
CA GLN A 347 17.04 -13.62 25.13
C GLN A 347 17.29 -13.47 26.64
N ARG A 348 17.65 -12.27 27.13
CA ARG A 348 18.02 -12.01 28.53
C ARG A 348 17.01 -11.14 29.27
N LEU A 349 16.22 -10.36 28.55
CA LEU A 349 15.18 -9.52 29.12
C LEU A 349 13.90 -10.33 29.36
N PRO A 350 13.14 -10.01 30.43
CA PRO A 350 11.83 -10.63 30.65
C PRO A 350 10.87 -10.29 29.50
N PRO A 351 9.77 -11.04 29.33
CA PRO A 351 8.73 -10.68 28.39
C PRO A 351 8.17 -9.28 28.67
N ALA A 352 7.77 -8.57 27.61
CA ALA A 352 7.15 -7.25 27.75
C ALA A 352 5.82 -7.37 28.51
N VAL A 353 5.55 -6.40 29.39
CA VAL A 353 4.30 -6.32 30.13
C VAL A 353 3.13 -6.12 29.17
N VAL A 354 2.07 -6.91 29.33
CA VAL A 354 0.82 -6.77 28.58
C VAL A 354 -0.19 -5.99 29.42
N PRO A 355 -1.15 -5.26 28.80
CA PRO A 355 -2.21 -4.60 29.56
C PRO A 355 -3.08 -5.62 30.29
N ASP A 356 -3.78 -5.16 31.32
CA ASP A 356 -4.86 -5.94 31.94
C ASP A 356 -5.99 -6.11 30.91
N ILE A 357 -6.41 -7.36 30.70
CA ILE A 357 -7.37 -7.73 29.66
C ILE A 357 -8.55 -8.45 30.30
N GLU A 358 -9.75 -7.91 30.11
CA GLU A 358 -10.98 -8.46 30.68
C GLU A 358 -11.51 -9.61 29.82
N PRO A 359 -12.09 -10.68 30.42
CA PRO A 359 -12.81 -11.67 29.63
C PRO A 359 -14.09 -11.05 29.05
N LEU A 360 -14.29 -11.17 27.74
CA LEU A 360 -15.56 -10.88 27.09
C LEU A 360 -16.44 -12.13 27.14
N ALA A 361 -17.64 -11.98 27.67
CA ALA A 361 -18.63 -13.04 27.62
C ALA A 361 -19.24 -13.12 26.20
N CYS A 362 -18.96 -14.20 25.49
CA CYS A 362 -19.59 -14.49 24.20
C CYS A 362 -20.94 -15.14 24.45
N HIS A 363 -21.98 -14.31 24.51
CA HIS A 363 -23.36 -14.75 24.41
C HIS A 363 -23.80 -14.45 22.97
N ASP A 364 -24.29 -15.45 22.24
CA ASP A 364 -24.79 -15.35 20.85
C ASP A 364 -23.78 -15.59 19.70
N GLU A 365 -24.32 -15.81 18.50
CA GLU A 365 -23.56 -15.96 17.25
C GLU A 365 -22.87 -14.64 16.78
N LYS A 366 -22.76 -13.60 17.62
CA LYS A 366 -22.16 -12.29 17.29
C LYS A 366 -21.29 -11.81 18.44
N LEU A 367 -20.22 -11.07 18.13
CA LEU A 367 -19.44 -10.37 19.17
C LEU A 367 -19.89 -8.91 19.24
N SER A 368 -20.24 -8.46 20.44
CA SER A 368 -20.57 -7.07 20.72
C SER A 368 -19.70 -6.54 21.85
N PHE A 369 -19.16 -5.35 21.65
CA PHE A 369 -18.32 -4.65 22.61
C PHE A 369 -19.05 -3.40 23.10
N PRO A 370 -19.21 -3.20 24.42
CA PRO A 370 -19.79 -1.98 24.94
C PRO A 370 -18.87 -0.79 24.66
N VAL A 371 -19.43 0.30 24.14
CA VAL A 371 -18.71 1.54 23.89
C VAL A 371 -19.07 2.55 24.99
N PRO A 372 -18.09 3.02 25.78
CA PRO A 372 -18.31 4.08 26.76
C PRO A 372 -18.87 5.35 26.12
N ALA A 373 -19.67 6.11 26.87
CA ALA A 373 -20.34 7.31 26.37
C ALA A 373 -19.35 8.32 25.78
N GLU A 374 -18.14 8.41 26.32
CA GLU A 374 -17.05 9.28 25.90
C GLU A 374 -16.51 8.93 24.49
N LEU A 375 -16.63 7.66 24.07
CA LEU A 375 -16.19 7.16 22.77
C LEU A 375 -17.35 7.00 21.77
N SER A 376 -18.60 7.24 22.20
CA SER A 376 -19.80 7.01 21.38
C SER A 376 -19.84 7.81 20.08
N ASN A 377 -19.18 8.98 20.01
CA ASN A 377 -19.12 9.78 18.79
C ASN A 377 -18.20 9.16 17.72
N ALA A 378 -17.10 8.55 18.14
CA ALA A 378 -16.13 7.93 17.24
C ALA A 378 -15.22 6.97 18.01
N TRP A 379 -15.15 5.73 17.54
CA TRP A 379 -14.31 4.69 18.12
C TRP A 379 -13.57 3.91 17.03
N LEU A 380 -12.45 3.31 17.44
CA LEU A 380 -11.69 2.32 16.69
C LEU A 380 -11.63 1.04 17.53
N LEU A 381 -12.21 -0.03 16.98
CA LEU A 381 -12.09 -1.39 17.47
C LEU A 381 -10.97 -2.09 16.70
N GLU A 382 -9.98 -2.61 17.42
CA GLU A 382 -8.92 -3.43 16.85
C GLU A 382 -8.99 -4.84 17.38
N LEU A 383 -8.88 -5.84 16.51
CA LEU A 383 -8.86 -7.25 16.88
C LEU A 383 -7.51 -7.86 16.50
N GLY A 384 -6.94 -8.66 17.39
CA GLY A 384 -5.66 -9.34 17.18
C GLY A 384 -5.61 -10.74 17.80
N THR A 385 -4.59 -11.50 17.42
CA THR A 385 -4.32 -12.85 17.96
C THR A 385 -3.31 -12.83 19.11
N ARG A 386 -2.84 -11.65 19.49
CA ARG A 386 -1.85 -11.45 20.55
C ARG A 386 -2.26 -10.28 21.46
N PRO A 387 -1.98 -10.35 22.77
CA PRO A 387 -2.33 -9.29 23.72
C PRO A 387 -1.56 -7.97 23.46
N GLN A 388 -0.50 -7.99 22.64
CA GLN A 388 0.23 -6.80 22.21
C GLN A 388 -0.42 -6.08 21.03
N PHE A 389 -1.44 -6.65 20.38
CA PHE A 389 -2.11 -6.09 19.19
C PHE A 389 -1.18 -5.91 17.98
N ILE A 390 -0.27 -6.86 17.76
CA ILE A 390 0.63 -6.90 16.61
C ILE A 390 0.64 -8.31 15.99
N PRO A 391 0.11 -8.49 14.76
CA PRO A 391 -0.71 -7.53 14.01
C PRO A 391 -2.14 -7.43 14.56
N ALA A 392 -2.86 -6.36 14.21
CA ALA A 392 -4.28 -6.19 14.49
C ALA A 392 -5.03 -5.62 13.29
N ILE A 393 -6.25 -6.12 13.06
CA ILE A 393 -7.23 -5.56 12.12
C ILE A 393 -7.97 -4.38 12.77
N GLY A 394 -8.60 -3.51 11.98
CA GLY A 394 -9.30 -2.33 12.50
C GLY A 394 -10.70 -2.14 11.93
N LEU A 395 -11.62 -1.68 12.78
CA LEU A 395 -12.97 -1.23 12.43
C LEU A 395 -13.22 0.15 13.05
N PHE A 396 -13.59 1.11 12.21
CA PHE A 396 -14.06 2.41 12.69
C PHE A 396 -15.57 2.40 12.84
N GLY A 397 -16.08 3.14 13.82
CA GLY A 397 -17.52 3.32 13.99
C GLY A 397 -17.88 4.41 14.98
N SER A 398 -19.18 4.48 15.26
CA SER A 398 -19.81 5.37 16.22
C SER A 398 -21.03 4.66 16.82
N GLY A 399 -21.54 5.16 17.93
CA GLY A 399 -22.67 4.58 18.66
C GLY A 399 -22.24 3.86 19.95
N PRO A 400 -23.21 3.31 20.69
CA PRO A 400 -23.00 2.70 22.00
C PRO A 400 -22.42 1.29 21.96
N THR A 401 -22.33 0.68 20.77
CA THR A 401 -21.84 -0.70 20.58
C THR A 401 -20.92 -0.79 19.36
N ALA A 402 -19.90 -1.64 19.47
CA ALA A 402 -19.09 -2.06 18.34
C ALA A 402 -19.35 -3.55 18.08
N GLU A 403 -19.66 -3.90 16.83
CA GLU A 403 -20.14 -5.25 16.49
C GLU A 403 -19.27 -5.92 15.43
N VAL A 404 -19.02 -7.22 15.64
CA VAL A 404 -18.43 -8.14 14.66
C VAL A 404 -19.56 -9.04 14.15
N SER A 405 -19.72 -9.09 12.83
CA SER A 405 -20.76 -9.91 12.21
C SER A 405 -20.56 -11.39 12.52
N THR A 406 -21.64 -12.17 12.55
CA THR A 406 -21.59 -13.63 12.72
C THR A 406 -20.68 -14.30 11.71
N ALA A 407 -20.74 -13.86 10.45
CA ALA A 407 -19.90 -14.41 9.39
C ALA A 407 -18.41 -14.21 9.67
N LEU A 408 -18.01 -13.02 10.14
CA LEU A 408 -16.62 -12.76 10.51
C LEU A 408 -16.24 -13.48 11.81
N PHE A 409 -17.11 -13.51 12.81
CA PHE A 409 -16.86 -14.23 14.06
C PHE A 409 -16.64 -15.73 13.82
N LYS A 410 -17.44 -16.37 12.95
CA LYS A 410 -17.27 -17.79 12.58
C LYS A 410 -15.95 -18.09 11.84
N ARG A 411 -15.23 -17.09 11.34
CA ARG A 411 -13.88 -17.21 10.77
C ARG A 411 -12.79 -17.17 11.84
N LEU A 412 -13.07 -16.60 13.01
CA LEU A 412 -12.16 -16.51 14.15
C LEU A 412 -12.22 -17.78 14.99
N ARG A 413 -11.59 -18.86 14.52
CA ARG A 413 -11.69 -20.20 15.15
C ARG A 413 -10.52 -20.54 16.08
N GLU A 414 -10.79 -21.45 17.01
CA GLU A 414 -9.80 -22.33 17.68
C GLU A 414 -8.60 -21.63 18.35
N LYS A 415 -8.75 -20.37 18.76
CA LYS A 415 -7.72 -19.56 19.45
C LYS A 415 -8.32 -18.54 20.39
N THR A 416 -7.50 -18.02 21.29
CA THR A 416 -7.80 -16.81 22.05
C THR A 416 -7.53 -15.59 21.19
N TYR A 417 -8.49 -14.66 21.17
CA TYR A 417 -8.40 -13.38 20.47
C TYR A 417 -8.51 -12.23 21.45
N TYR A 418 -8.02 -11.06 21.03
CA TYR A 418 -7.94 -9.86 21.84
C TYR A 418 -8.57 -8.69 21.11
N ALA A 419 -9.26 -7.82 21.84
CA ALA A 419 -9.88 -6.61 21.33
C ALA A 419 -9.35 -5.40 22.09
N ARG A 420 -9.09 -4.32 21.35
CA ARG A 420 -8.77 -3.00 21.88
C ARG A 420 -9.78 -2.00 21.33
N LEU A 421 -10.50 -1.30 22.22
CA LEU A 421 -11.40 -0.19 21.85
C LEU A 421 -10.83 1.12 22.38
N SER A 422 -10.83 2.15 21.53
CA SER A 422 -10.25 3.45 21.83
C SER A 422 -10.74 4.52 20.86
N ALA A 423 -10.41 5.80 21.13
CA ALA A 423 -10.62 6.86 20.13
C ALA A 423 -9.71 6.67 18.89
N PRO A 424 -10.19 6.95 17.67
CA PRO A 424 -9.39 6.81 16.44
C PRO A 424 -8.07 7.60 16.44
N ASN A 425 -8.12 8.82 16.99
CA ASN A 425 -6.97 9.74 17.04
C ASN A 425 -6.08 9.58 18.29
N SER A 426 -6.29 8.53 19.07
CA SER A 426 -5.51 8.17 20.27
C SER A 426 -5.63 9.18 21.42
N ARG A 427 -6.34 8.76 22.47
CA ARG A 427 -6.28 9.30 23.84
C ARG A 427 -5.72 8.15 24.68
N PRO A 428 -4.45 8.20 25.16
CA PRO A 428 -3.85 7.07 25.88
C PRO A 428 -4.54 6.77 27.22
N ASP A 429 -5.42 7.67 27.67
CA ASP A 429 -6.21 7.59 28.90
C ASP A 429 -7.49 6.74 28.76
N LEU A 430 -8.00 6.49 27.55
CA LEU A 430 -9.28 5.79 27.34
C LEU A 430 -9.10 4.63 26.36
N VAL A 431 -8.63 3.50 26.90
CA VAL A 431 -8.43 2.27 26.15
C VAL A 431 -8.99 1.09 26.94
N TYR A 432 -9.81 0.29 26.27
CA TYR A 432 -10.48 -0.87 26.85
C TYR A 432 -9.99 -2.13 26.14
N TYR A 433 -9.76 -3.19 26.92
CA TYR A 433 -9.16 -4.42 26.44
C TYR A 433 -10.02 -5.61 26.82
N TRP A 434 -10.28 -6.48 25.84
CA TRP A 434 -10.97 -7.74 26.07
C TRP A 434 -10.25 -8.93 25.46
N GLN A 435 -10.52 -10.12 25.99
CA GLN A 435 -10.17 -11.39 25.38
C GLN A 435 -11.38 -12.32 25.31
N TRP A 436 -11.44 -13.15 24.27
CA TRP A 436 -12.44 -14.20 24.15
C TRP A 436 -11.86 -15.43 23.45
N GLN A 437 -12.55 -16.56 23.58
CA GLN A 437 -12.24 -17.74 22.78
C GLN A 437 -12.98 -17.69 21.45
N GLY A 438 -12.25 -17.99 20.38
CA GLY A 438 -12.79 -18.08 19.03
C GLY A 438 -13.92 -19.08 18.91
N TYR A 439 -14.69 -18.95 17.83
CA TYR A 439 -15.81 -19.82 17.52
C TYR A 439 -15.38 -21.30 17.49
N SER A 440 -16.08 -22.13 18.26
CA SER A 440 -15.98 -23.59 18.21
C SER A 440 -17.29 -24.16 17.65
N PRO A 441 -17.25 -25.02 16.62
CA PRO A 441 -18.46 -25.66 16.09
C PRO A 441 -19.15 -26.57 17.11
N ASP A 442 -18.41 -27.08 18.11
CA ASP A 442 -18.84 -28.13 19.02
C ASP A 442 -19.47 -27.60 20.33
N THR A 443 -19.57 -26.27 20.50
CA THR A 443 -20.09 -25.64 21.73
C THR A 443 -21.58 -25.25 21.67
N HIS A 444 -22.34 -25.71 20.68
CA HIS A 444 -23.76 -25.42 20.52
C HIS A 444 -24.62 -26.66 20.25
#